data_AF-A0A0M3IVQ0-F1
#
_entry.id   AF-A0A0M3IVQ0-F1
#
_cell.length_a   1.000
_cell.length_b   1.000
_cell.length_c   1.000
_cell.angle_alpha   90.00
_cell.angle_beta   90.00
_cell.angle_gamma   90.00
#
_symmetry.space_group_name_H-M   'P 1'
#
loop_
_entity.id
_entity.type
_entity.pdbx_description
1 polymer ?
#
loop_
_entity_poly.entity_id
_entity_poly.type
_entity_poly.pdbx_seq_one_letter_code
_entity_poly.pdbx_strand_id
1 'polypeptide(L)'
;SSSIYIVQHLLEEEAEIAIYDPKVPEPQVRDELLQRCPKEKVDELVSVVKDPYEAANRAHAIVILTAWQEFKNLNYERIYSTMIHPASIFDGRIIVDRNQLQKIGFNVFTIGSSSCSMHSCCSLLECC
;
A
#
# COMPACT_ATOMS: atom_id res chain seq x y z
N SER A 1 -0.70 14.03 -9.00
CA SER A 1 -1.53 13.48 -7.91
C SER A 1 -0.69 13.24 -6.65
N SER A 2 -1.28 13.13 -5.44
CA SER A 2 -0.55 12.77 -4.21
C SER A 2 0.10 11.38 -4.30
N SER A 3 -0.48 10.49 -5.09
CA SER A 3 0.08 9.16 -5.35
C SER A 3 1.42 9.22 -6.08
N ILE A 4 1.58 10.12 -7.04
CA ILE A 4 2.82 10.30 -7.81
C ILE A 4 3.99 10.71 -6.91
N TYR A 5 3.76 11.57 -5.90
CA TYR A 5 4.81 11.95 -4.94
C TYR A 5 5.25 10.77 -4.07
N ILE A 6 4.30 9.93 -3.65
CA ILE A 6 4.61 8.75 -2.84
C ILE A 6 5.38 7.72 -3.68
N VAL A 7 4.96 7.48 -4.92
CA VAL A 7 5.68 6.60 -5.85
C VAL A 7 7.09 7.14 -6.11
N GLN A 8 7.25 8.45 -6.31
CA GLN A 8 8.57 9.08 -6.46
C GLN A 8 9.50 8.74 -5.29
N HIS A 9 9.04 8.94 -4.04
CA HIS A 9 9.85 8.63 -2.86
C HIS A 9 10.18 7.14 -2.72
N LEU A 10 9.24 6.26 -3.07
CA LEU A 10 9.50 4.81 -3.04
C LEU A 10 10.53 4.40 -4.11
N LEU A 11 10.52 5.02 -5.29
CA LEU A 11 11.51 4.80 -6.34
C LEU A 11 12.90 5.37 -5.99
N GLU A 12 12.97 6.41 -5.17
CA GLU A 12 14.23 6.94 -4.62
C GLU A 12 14.92 5.87 -3.74
N GLU A 13 14.13 5.06 -3.03
CA GLU A 13 14.57 3.92 -2.20
C GLU A 13 14.66 2.58 -2.97
N GLU A 14 14.66 2.61 -4.31
CA GLU A 14 14.77 1.44 -5.19
C GLU A 14 13.66 0.39 -5.02
N ALA A 15 12.47 0.80 -4.57
CA ALA A 15 11.34 -0.10 -4.45
C ALA A 15 10.78 -0.50 -5.84
N GLU A 16 10.46 -1.78 -6.00
CA GLU A 16 9.62 -2.28 -7.10
C GLU A 16 8.15 -1.99 -6.80
N ILE A 17 7.43 -1.36 -7.74
CA ILE A 17 6.09 -0.83 -7.52
C ILE A 17 5.15 -1.36 -8.60
N ALA A 18 4.13 -2.11 -8.17
CA ALA A 18 2.98 -2.47 -8.98
C ALA A 18 1.81 -1.52 -8.70
N ILE A 19 1.33 -0.83 -9.73
CA ILE A 19 0.26 0.16 -9.64
C ILE A 19 -1.00 -0.41 -10.27
N TYR A 20 -2.11 -0.32 -9.53
CA TYR A 20 -3.45 -0.55 -10.05
C TYR A 20 -4.34 0.67 -9.78
N ASP A 21 -5.01 1.17 -10.82
CA ASP A 21 -6.09 2.13 -10.69
C ASP A 21 -7.23 1.76 -11.67
N PRO A 22 -8.49 1.66 -11.23
CA PRO A 22 -9.61 1.23 -12.07
C PRO A 22 -10.02 2.26 -13.13
N LYS A 23 -9.53 3.51 -13.07
CA LYS A 23 -9.95 4.61 -13.95
C LYS A 23 -8.80 5.27 -14.70
N VAL A 24 -7.57 5.18 -14.22
CA VAL A 24 -6.41 5.80 -14.89
C VAL A 24 -5.69 4.77 -15.77
N PRO A 25 -5.61 4.99 -17.09
CA PRO A 25 -4.93 4.06 -17.99
C PRO A 25 -3.41 4.15 -17.85
N GLU A 26 -2.71 3.06 -18.13
CA GLU A 26 -1.24 2.95 -18.02
C GLU A 26 -0.45 4.09 -18.67
N PRO A 27 -0.74 4.53 -19.92
CA PRO A 27 0.00 5.62 -20.54
C PRO A 27 -0.05 6.91 -19.72
N GLN A 28 -1.21 7.22 -19.12
CA GLN A 28 -1.35 8.41 -18.28
C GLN A 28 -0.57 8.28 -16.97
N VAL A 29 -0.59 7.11 -16.32
CA VAL A 29 0.22 6.85 -15.11
C VAL A 29 1.70 7.04 -15.43
N ARG A 30 2.17 6.46 -16.53
CA ARG A 30 3.57 6.55 -16.96
C ARG A 30 3.95 7.98 -17.31
N ASP A 31 3.13 8.70 -18.05
CA ASP A 31 3.38 10.10 -18.41
C ASP A 31 3.50 11.00 -17.16
N GLU A 32 2.65 10.80 -16.15
CA GLU A 32 2.73 11.54 -14.88
C GLU A 32 4.01 11.21 -14.08
N LEU A 33 4.45 9.95 -14.09
CA LEU A 33 5.69 9.53 -13.41
C LEU A 33 6.93 10.07 -14.12
N LEU A 34 6.97 10.01 -15.45
CA LEU A 34 8.10 10.47 -16.26
C LEU A 34 8.33 12.00 -16.18
N GLN A 35 7.33 12.77 -15.76
CA GLN A 35 7.50 14.20 -15.47
C GLN A 35 8.35 14.47 -14.21
N ARG A 36 8.57 13.45 -13.36
CA ARG A 36 9.19 13.63 -12.04
C ARG A 36 10.28 12.62 -11.72
N CYS A 37 10.26 11.45 -12.35
CA CYS A 37 11.17 10.34 -12.09
C CYS A 37 12.03 10.05 -13.34
N PRO A 38 13.28 9.60 -13.17
CA PRO A 38 14.11 9.14 -14.28
C PRO A 38 13.42 8.02 -15.06
N LYS A 39 13.48 8.08 -16.38
CA LYS A 39 12.82 7.10 -17.26
C LYS A 39 13.30 5.68 -16.98
N GLU A 40 14.60 5.52 -16.75
CA GLU A 40 15.23 4.24 -16.50
C GLU A 40 14.60 3.55 -15.27
N LYS A 41 14.41 4.30 -14.17
CA LYS A 41 13.75 3.79 -12.97
C LYS A 41 12.28 3.45 -13.20
N VAL A 42 11.54 4.27 -13.96
CA VAL A 42 10.12 4.00 -14.25
C VAL A 42 9.97 2.77 -15.14
N ASP A 43 10.88 2.57 -16.11
CA ASP A 43 10.84 1.42 -17.02
C ASP A 43 11.25 0.11 -16.31
N GLU A 44 12.17 0.16 -15.35
CA GLU A 44 12.67 -1.01 -14.62
C GLU A 44 11.81 -1.40 -13.41
N LEU A 45 11.39 -0.40 -12.60
CA LEU A 45 10.82 -0.64 -11.28
C LEU A 45 9.29 -0.48 -11.21
N VAL A 46 8.65 0.08 -12.25
CA VAL A 46 7.20 0.33 -12.24
C VAL A 46 6.46 -0.55 -13.23
N SER A 47 5.52 -1.32 -12.70
CA SER A 47 4.52 -2.05 -13.47
C SER A 47 3.13 -1.45 -13.24
N VAL A 48 2.35 -1.27 -14.31
CA VAL A 48 0.93 -0.90 -14.21
C VAL A 48 0.11 -2.12 -14.61
N VAL A 49 -0.68 -2.63 -13.67
CA VAL A 49 -1.45 -3.85 -13.85
C VAL A 49 -2.94 -3.55 -13.90
N LYS A 50 -3.74 -4.53 -14.33
CA LYS A 50 -5.20 -4.39 -14.51
C LYS A 50 -6.01 -5.08 -13.43
N ASP A 51 -5.36 -5.81 -12.53
CA ASP A 51 -5.99 -6.55 -11.43
C ASP A 51 -5.33 -6.14 -10.09
N PRO A 52 -6.10 -5.70 -9.07
CA PRO A 52 -5.55 -5.41 -7.75
C PRO A 52 -4.92 -6.65 -7.09
N TYR A 53 -5.38 -7.86 -7.41
CA TYR A 53 -4.78 -9.09 -6.88
C TYR A 53 -3.39 -9.35 -7.49
N GLU A 54 -3.17 -8.95 -8.75
CA GLU A 54 -1.86 -9.00 -9.40
C GLU A 54 -0.91 -7.98 -8.77
N ALA A 55 -1.38 -6.76 -8.51
CA ALA A 55 -0.59 -5.70 -7.88
C ALA A 55 -0.09 -6.10 -6.49
N ALA A 56 -0.88 -6.88 -5.75
CA ALA A 56 -0.53 -7.33 -4.41
C ALA A 56 0.25 -8.66 -4.38
N ASN A 57 0.34 -9.38 -5.50
CA ASN A 57 1.01 -10.68 -5.56
C ASN A 57 2.50 -10.51 -5.27
N ARG A 58 3.01 -11.28 -4.29
CA ARG A 58 4.39 -11.20 -3.80
C ARG A 58 4.81 -9.80 -3.30
N ALA A 59 3.88 -8.90 -3.03
CA ALA A 59 4.20 -7.60 -2.44
C ALA A 59 4.54 -7.76 -0.94
N HIS A 60 5.46 -6.93 -0.44
CA HIS A 60 5.73 -6.81 1.00
C HIS A 60 4.73 -5.88 1.69
N ALA A 61 4.29 -4.84 0.97
CA ALA A 61 3.39 -3.83 1.48
C ALA A 61 2.36 -3.43 0.42
N ILE A 62 1.16 -3.09 0.88
CA ILE A 62 0.11 -2.45 0.08
C ILE A 62 -0.05 -1.01 0.55
N VAL A 63 -0.15 -0.06 -0.38
CA VAL A 63 -0.38 1.35 -0.06
C VAL A 63 -1.64 1.85 -0.77
N ILE A 64 -2.67 2.18 -0.01
CA ILE A 64 -3.95 2.69 -0.54
C ILE A 64 -3.90 4.21 -0.61
N LEU A 65 -3.87 4.75 -1.82
CA LEU A 65 -3.69 6.19 -2.08
C LEU A 65 -4.91 6.87 -2.71
N THR A 66 -5.90 6.09 -3.13
CA THR A 66 -7.16 6.56 -3.74
C THR A 66 -8.36 5.87 -3.07
N ALA A 67 -9.47 6.60 -2.93
CA ALA A 67 -10.64 6.16 -2.17
C ALA A 67 -11.67 5.42 -3.05
N TRP A 68 -11.22 4.49 -3.90
CA TRP A 68 -12.10 3.69 -4.74
C TRP A 68 -12.91 2.71 -3.88
N GLN A 69 -14.23 2.64 -4.10
CA GLN A 69 -15.10 1.71 -3.34
C GLN A 69 -14.72 0.24 -3.58
N GLU A 70 -14.13 -0.07 -4.73
CA GLU A 70 -13.65 -1.41 -5.07
C GLU A 70 -12.67 -1.95 -4.02
N PHE A 71 -11.77 -1.11 -3.50
CA PHE A 71 -10.77 -1.51 -2.51
C PHE A 71 -11.39 -1.97 -1.20
N LYS A 72 -12.58 -1.46 -0.83
CA LYS A 72 -13.26 -1.89 0.40
C LYS A 72 -13.73 -3.34 0.35
N ASN A 73 -14.01 -3.83 -0.86
CA ASN A 73 -14.69 -5.12 -1.08
C ASN A 73 -13.74 -6.20 -1.62
N LEU A 74 -12.43 -5.95 -1.63
CA LEU A 74 -11.46 -6.95 -2.07
C LEU A 74 -11.39 -8.12 -1.08
N ASN A 75 -11.07 -9.30 -1.61
CA ASN A 75 -10.78 -10.46 -0.77
C ASN A 75 -9.37 -10.33 -0.19
N TYR A 76 -9.27 -9.70 0.98
CA TYR A 76 -8.01 -9.47 1.66
C TYR A 76 -7.35 -10.74 2.20
N GLU A 77 -8.09 -11.82 2.45
CA GLU A 77 -7.50 -13.12 2.81
C GLU A 77 -6.74 -13.72 1.62
N ARG A 78 -7.33 -13.66 0.41
CA ARG A 78 -6.67 -14.06 -0.83
C ARG A 78 -5.40 -13.23 -1.04
N ILE A 79 -5.51 -11.91 -0.89
CA ILE A 79 -4.37 -11.00 -1.04
C ILE A 79 -3.25 -11.39 -0.06
N TYR A 80 -3.58 -11.50 1.24
CA TYR A 80 -2.63 -11.86 2.29
C TYR A 80 -1.87 -13.16 1.97
N SER A 81 -2.60 -14.18 1.51
CA SER A 81 -2.01 -15.49 1.18
C SER A 81 -0.95 -15.45 0.05
N THR A 82 -1.00 -14.42 -0.80
CA THR A 82 -0.08 -14.25 -1.94
C THR A 82 1.08 -13.29 -1.65
N MET A 83 1.02 -12.56 -0.54
CA MET A 83 2.03 -11.56 -0.17
C MET A 83 3.26 -12.18 0.50
N ILE A 84 4.36 -11.42 0.51
CA ILE A 84 5.55 -11.78 1.28
C ILE A 84 5.33 -11.38 2.73
N HIS A 85 5.66 -12.27 3.65
CA HIS A 85 5.44 -12.10 5.08
C HIS A 85 6.71 -11.59 5.80
N PRO A 86 6.60 -10.64 6.74
CA PRO A 86 5.35 -10.06 7.27
C PRO A 86 4.69 -9.05 6.32
N ALA A 87 3.39 -9.26 6.01
CA ALA A 87 2.65 -8.43 5.08
C ALA A 87 2.11 -7.15 5.77
N SER A 88 2.34 -6.00 5.14
CA SER A 88 1.93 -4.69 5.67
C SER A 88 0.91 -3.99 4.77
N ILE A 89 0.03 -3.20 5.37
CA ILE A 89 -0.92 -2.36 4.62
C ILE A 89 -0.98 -0.96 5.21
N PHE A 90 -0.77 0.03 4.36
CA PHE A 90 -0.81 1.45 4.67
C PHE A 90 -2.03 2.07 4.00
N ASP A 91 -3.04 2.41 4.79
CA ASP A 91 -4.25 3.06 4.27
C ASP A 91 -4.21 4.57 4.52
N GLY A 92 -3.87 5.31 3.46
CA GLY A 92 -3.85 6.77 3.46
C GLY A 92 -5.22 7.42 3.27
N ARG A 93 -6.28 6.63 3.05
CA ARG A 93 -7.65 7.10 2.79
C ARG A 93 -8.67 6.66 3.83
N ILE A 94 -8.29 5.75 4.72
CA ILE A 94 -9.14 5.24 5.82
C ILE A 94 -10.45 4.67 5.25
N ILE A 95 -10.32 3.75 4.30
CA ILE A 95 -11.44 3.09 3.61
C ILE A 95 -11.59 1.61 3.97
N VAL A 96 -10.53 0.96 4.46
CA VAL A 96 -10.55 -0.47 4.81
C VAL A 96 -10.79 -0.69 6.31
N ASP A 97 -11.38 -1.84 6.66
CA ASP A 97 -11.59 -2.20 8.07
C ASP A 97 -10.28 -2.70 8.70
N ARG A 98 -9.68 -1.84 9.53
CA ARG A 98 -8.46 -2.14 10.29
C ARG A 98 -8.58 -3.40 11.14
N ASN A 99 -9.71 -3.59 11.84
CA ASN A 99 -9.88 -4.73 12.74
C ASN A 99 -9.96 -6.03 11.94
N GLN A 100 -10.64 -6.02 10.80
CA GLN A 100 -10.70 -7.16 9.91
C GLN A 100 -9.31 -7.53 9.38
N LEU A 101 -8.54 -6.55 8.91
CA LEU A 101 -7.20 -6.79 8.37
C LEU A 101 -6.20 -7.28 9.43
N GLN A 102 -6.29 -6.75 10.65
CA GLN A 102 -5.47 -7.23 11.77
C GLN A 102 -5.81 -8.68 12.15
N LYS A 103 -7.09 -9.08 12.09
CA LYS A 103 -7.51 -10.47 12.31
C LYS A 103 -6.97 -11.43 11.24
N ILE A 104 -6.84 -10.96 9.99
CA ILE A 104 -6.22 -11.74 8.90
C ILE A 104 -4.72 -11.91 9.15
N GLY A 105 -4.06 -10.93 9.77
CA GLY A 105 -2.64 -10.97 10.13
C GLY A 105 -1.79 -9.87 9.49
N PHE A 106 -2.42 -8.84 8.91
CA PHE A 106 -1.70 -7.67 8.39
C PHE A 106 -1.13 -6.78 9.50
N ASN A 107 0.05 -6.23 9.24
CA ASN A 107 0.50 -5.02 9.92
C ASN A 107 -0.23 -3.82 9.32
N VAL A 108 -1.22 -3.28 10.03
CA VAL A 108 -2.09 -2.21 9.51
C VAL A 108 -1.67 -0.84 10.05
N PHE A 109 -1.43 0.09 9.13
CA PHE A 109 -1.09 1.48 9.41
C PHE A 109 -2.11 2.41 8.76
N THR A 110 -2.69 3.31 9.55
CA THR A 110 -3.70 4.29 9.11
C THR A 110 -3.31 5.68 9.59
N ILE A 111 -3.57 6.70 8.77
CA ILE A 111 -3.33 8.10 9.17
C ILE A 111 -4.18 8.43 10.41
N GLY A 112 -3.59 9.16 11.37
CA GLY A 112 -4.30 9.63 12.56
C GLY A 112 -4.55 8.55 13.62
N SER A 113 -3.98 7.34 13.46
CA SER A 113 -4.03 6.29 14.47
C SER A 113 -2.66 6.11 15.12
N SER A 114 -2.62 6.01 16.45
CA SER A 114 -1.43 5.56 17.16
C SER A 114 -1.12 4.11 16.73
N SER A 115 0.06 3.90 16.16
CA SER A 115 0.60 2.57 15.89
C SER A 115 0.97 1.94 17.23
N CYS A 116 0.01 1.29 17.89
CA CYS A 116 0.26 0.53 19.09
C CYS A 116 0.91 -0.80 18.68
N SER A 117 2.24 -0.84 18.65
CA SER A 117 3.00 -2.09 18.55
C SER A 117 2.86 -2.83 19.88
N MET A 118 2.10 -3.93 19.87
CA MET A 118 2.06 -4.89 20.98
C MET A 118 3.38 -5.69 21.03
N HIS A 119 4.46 -5.03 21.43
CA HIS A 119 5.64 -5.70 21.98
C HIS A 119 6.08 -4.93 23.23
N SER A 120 5.68 -5.45 24.40
CA SER A 120 6.25 -5.18 25.72
C SER A 120 6.30 -3.73 26.20
N CYS A 121 5.15 -3.13 26.53
CA CYS A 121 5.10 -2.15 27.63
C CYS A 121 3.66 -1.93 28.13
N CYS A 122 3.10 -2.91 28.84
CA CYS A 122 2.00 -2.62 29.77
C CYS A 122 2.05 -3.62 30.93
N SER A 123 3.15 -3.57 31.66
CA SER A 123 3.18 -3.99 33.04
C SER A 123 3.86 -2.86 33.80
N LEU A 124 3.14 -2.35 34.79
CA LEU A 124 3.53 -1.36 35.81
C LEU A 124 3.09 0.08 35.51
N LEU A 125 2.01 0.43 36.24
CA LEU A 125 1.87 1.60 37.11
C LEU A 125 2.01 3.01 36.53
N GLU A 126 0.99 3.80 36.90
CA GLU A 126 1.01 5.25 37.06
C GLU A 126 0.98 6.08 35.78
N CYS A 127 -0.23 6.45 35.38
CA CYS A 127 -0.52 7.82 34.97
C CYS A 127 -1.69 8.31 35.83
N CYS A 128 -1.35 9.06 36.89
CA CYS A 128 -2.23 10.10 37.43
C CYS A 128 -2.56 11.12 36.34
#